data_AF-A0A853LXL2-F1
#
_entry.id   AF-A0A853LXL2-F1
#
_cell.length_a   1.000
_cell.length_b   1.000
_cell.length_c   1.000
_cell.angle_alpha   90.00
_cell.angle_beta   90.00
_cell.angle_gamma   90.00
#
_symmetry.space_group_name_H-M   'P 1'
#
loop_
_entity.id
_entity.type
_entity.pdbx_description
1 polymer ?
#
loop_
_entity_poly.entity_id
_entity_poly.type
_entity_poly.pdbx_seq_one_letter_code
_entity_poly.pdbx_strand_id
1 'polypeptide(L)'
;MAEKYLIWTWANSARGIIGARRLGPALYASGYSQDVEVVPIAEGVAELRSSNGDAILLEPYATIFSHLMLKSVADIGDMVRAGIG
;
A
#
# COMPACT_ATOMS: atom_id res chain seq x y z
N MET A 1 1.87 -8.71 -7.64
CA MET A 1 1.42 -8.03 -6.40
C MET A 1 2.35 -8.24 -5.20
N ALA A 2 2.81 -9.48 -4.92
CA ALA A 2 3.69 -9.75 -3.78
C ALA A 2 4.95 -8.86 -3.71
N GLU A 3 5.64 -8.62 -4.83
CA GLU A 3 6.83 -7.76 -4.87
C GLU A 3 6.53 -6.32 -4.40
N LYS A 4 5.50 -5.68 -4.97
CA LYS A 4 5.05 -4.33 -4.57
C LYS A 4 4.73 -4.29 -3.07
N TYR A 5 4.05 -5.32 -2.56
CA TYR A 5 3.68 -5.42 -1.15
C TYR A 5 4.90 -5.51 -0.23
N LEU A 6 5.88 -6.36 -0.58
CA LEU A 6 7.11 -6.52 0.20
C LEU A 6 7.96 -5.25 0.18
N ILE A 7 8.17 -4.65 -0.99
CA ILE A 7 8.96 -3.42 -1.13
C ILE A 7 8.34 -2.31 -0.27
N TRP A 8 7.03 -2.10 -0.38
CA TRP A 8 6.31 -1.13 0.45
C TRP A 8 6.45 -1.42 1.94
N THR A 9 6.20 -2.66 2.37
CA THR A 9 6.17 -3.04 3.79
C THR A 9 7.52 -2.82 4.44
N TRP A 10 8.60 -3.26 3.80
CA TRP A 10 9.96 -3.10 4.32
C TRP A 10 10.40 -1.64 4.30
N ALA A 11 10.16 -0.93 3.20
CA ALA A 11 10.58 0.46 3.09
C ALA A 11 9.81 1.38 4.07
N ASN A 12 8.49 1.25 4.19
CA ASN A 12 7.70 2.03 5.15
C ASN A 12 8.10 1.73 6.61
N SER A 13 8.48 0.48 6.92
CA SER A 13 9.03 0.13 8.23
C SER A 13 10.38 0.79 8.47
N ALA A 14 11.29 0.75 7.49
CA ALA A 14 12.60 1.40 7.57
C ALA A 14 12.50 2.91 7.79
N ARG A 15 11.49 3.59 7.22
CA ARG A 15 11.22 5.01 7.51
C ARG A 15 11.07 5.28 9.01
N GLY A 16 10.35 4.41 9.72
CA GLY A 16 10.15 4.53 11.16
C GLY A 16 11.45 4.38 11.97
N ILE A 17 12.35 3.50 11.53
CA ILE A 17 13.65 3.25 12.19
C ILE A 17 14.52 4.51 12.15
N ILE A 18 14.51 5.24 11.03
CA ILE A 18 15.30 6.46 10.86
C ILE A 18 14.57 7.73 11.35
N GLY A 19 13.44 7.59 12.04
CA GLY A 19 12.64 8.73 12.53
C GLY A 19 11.90 9.51 11.44
N ALA A 20 11.87 9.02 10.20
CA ALA A 20 11.11 9.63 9.11
C ALA A 20 9.61 9.33 9.23
N ARG A 21 8.77 10.27 8.75
CA ARG A 21 7.31 10.12 8.79
C ARG A 21 6.87 8.85 8.07
N ARG A 22 6.20 7.93 8.77
CA ARG A 22 5.56 6.75 8.14
C ARG A 22 4.41 7.20 7.25
N LEU A 23 4.29 6.58 6.08
CA LEU A 23 3.31 6.96 5.06
C LEU A 23 1.99 6.19 5.22
N GLY A 24 2.05 4.97 5.77
CA GLY A 24 0.89 4.10 6.00
C GLY A 24 -0.31 4.78 6.68
N PRO A 25 -0.15 5.51 7.81
CA PRO A 25 -1.27 6.14 8.50
C PRO A 25 -2.04 7.16 7.64
N ALA A 26 -1.34 7.95 6.82
CA ALA A 26 -1.99 8.93 5.95
C ALA A 26 -2.76 8.25 4.80
N LEU A 27 -2.20 7.18 4.23
CA LEU A 27 -2.88 6.39 3.20
C LEU A 27 -4.10 5.67 3.78
N TYR A 28 -3.99 5.09 4.97
CA TYR A 28 -5.11 4.45 5.65
C TYR A 28 -6.25 5.45 5.93
N ALA A 29 -5.91 6.64 6.45
CA ALA A 29 -6.89 7.70 6.70
C ALA A 29 -7.58 8.23 5.44
N SER A 30 -6.98 8.00 4.25
CA SER A 30 -7.56 8.39 2.96
C SER A 30 -8.60 7.37 2.44
N GLY A 31 -8.81 6.26 3.15
CA GLY A 31 -9.69 5.18 2.69
C GLY A 31 -9.10 4.44 1.49
N TYR A 32 -9.92 3.63 0.83
CA TYR A 32 -9.53 2.89 -0.38
C TYR A 32 -9.31 3.84 -1.56
N SER A 33 -8.35 3.49 -2.42
CA SER A 33 -8.17 4.13 -3.73
C SER A 33 -9.44 3.99 -4.57
N GLN A 34 -9.87 5.07 -5.21
CA GLN A 34 -11.02 5.08 -6.13
C GLN A 34 -10.73 4.31 -7.44
N ASP A 35 -9.46 4.07 -7.75
CA ASP A 35 -9.02 3.40 -8.98
C ASP A 35 -8.90 1.87 -8.83
N VAL A 36 -9.28 1.32 -7.67
CA VAL A 36 -9.19 -0.12 -7.35
C VAL A 36 -10.58 -0.60 -6.93
N GLU A 37 -11.03 -1.70 -7.54
CA GLU A 37 -12.25 -2.37 -7.10
C GLU A 37 -11.96 -3.12 -5.79
N VAL A 38 -12.85 -2.99 -4.81
CA VAL A 38 -12.71 -3.59 -3.48
C VAL A 38 -13.91 -4.50 -3.23
N VAL A 39 -13.65 -5.79 -3.07
CA VAL A 39 -14.66 -6.81 -2.80
C VAL A 39 -14.43 -7.37 -1.40
N PRO A 40 -15.29 -7.07 -0.42
CA PRO A 40 -15.22 -7.70 0.90
C PRO A 40 -15.49 -9.20 0.77
N ILE A 41 -14.59 -10.03 1.30
CA ILE A 41 -14.73 -11.50 1.26
C ILE A 41 -14.87 -12.12 2.65
N ALA A 42 -14.41 -11.42 3.70
CA ALA A 42 -14.64 -11.76 5.10
C ALA A 42 -14.50 -10.49 5.97
N GLU A 43 -14.84 -10.58 7.25
CA GLU A 43 -14.64 -9.47 8.19
C GLU A 43 -13.16 -9.04 8.21
N GLY A 44 -12.91 -7.77 7.89
CA GLY A 44 -11.56 -7.21 7.83
C GLY A 44 -10.68 -7.74 6.69
N VAL A 45 -11.22 -8.47 5.72
CA VAL A 45 -10.49 -9.00 4.56
C VAL A 45 -11.17 -8.61 3.26
N ALA A 46 -10.40 -8.03 2.35
CA ALA A 46 -10.87 -7.63 1.02
C ALA A 46 -9.99 -8.24 -0.08
N GLU A 47 -10.65 -8.61 -1.17
CA GLU A 47 -10.02 -8.79 -2.47
C GLU A 47 -9.98 -7.43 -3.17
N LEU A 48 -8.79 -7.02 -3.57
CA LEU A 48 -8.52 -5.81 -4.34
C LEU A 48 -8.28 -6.21 -5.79
N ARG A 49 -8.98 -5.59 -6.72
CA ARG A 49 -8.86 -5.87 -8.15
C ARG A 49 -8.45 -4.63 -8.92
N SER A 50 -7.52 -4.82 -9.86
CA SER A 50 -7.00 -3.74 -10.69
C SER A 50 -6.54 -4.26 -12.05
N SER A 51 -6.33 -3.35 -13.00
CA SER A 51 -5.74 -3.71 -14.30
C SER A 51 -4.34 -4.35 -14.20
N ASN A 52 -3.64 -4.18 -13.09
CA ASN A 52 -2.33 -4.77 -12.83
C ASN A 52 -2.40 -6.13 -12.11
N GLY A 53 -3.61 -6.65 -11.86
CA GLY A 53 -3.88 -7.89 -11.14
C GLY A 53 -4.44 -7.66 -9.73
N ASP A 54 -4.64 -8.77 -9.02
CA ASP A 54 -5.45 -8.82 -7.80
C ASP A 54 -4.63 -9.13 -6.54
N ALA A 55 -5.17 -8.78 -5.37
CA ALA A 55 -4.58 -9.06 -4.07
C ALA A 55 -5.64 -9.29 -3.00
N ILE A 56 -5.50 -10.33 -2.18
CA ILE A 56 -6.33 -10.55 -1.00
C ILE A 56 -5.54 -10.14 0.23
N LEU A 57 -6.04 -9.17 0.98
CA LEU A 57 -5.34 -8.59 2.13
C LEU A 57 -6.30 -8.32 3.30
N LEU A 58 -5.74 -8.35 4.50
CA LEU A 58 -6.40 -7.89 5.72
C LEU A 58 -6.27 -6.37 5.90
N GLU A 59 -7.17 -5.76 6.65
CA GLU A 59 -7.02 -4.38 7.12
C GLU A 59 -5.88 -4.24 8.15
N PRO A 60 -5.18 -3.08 8.23
CA PRO A 60 -5.33 -1.89 7.40
C PRO A 60 -4.61 -1.99 6.04
N TYR A 61 -3.96 -3.12 5.76
CA TYR A 61 -3.10 -3.27 4.59
C TYR A 61 -3.88 -3.28 3.29
N ALA A 62 -5.11 -3.80 3.28
CA ALA A 62 -6.00 -3.72 2.12
C ALA A 62 -6.22 -2.25 1.70
N THR A 63 -6.64 -1.40 2.64
CA THR A 63 -6.82 0.04 2.40
C THR A 63 -5.54 0.69 1.88
N ILE A 64 -4.41 0.47 2.55
CA ILE A 64 -3.12 1.08 2.18
C ILE A 64 -2.64 0.60 0.81
N PHE A 65 -2.70 -0.71 0.56
CA PHE A 65 -2.13 -1.32 -0.65
C PHE A 65 -2.93 -0.97 -1.91
N SER A 66 -4.22 -0.65 -1.79
CA SER A 66 -5.03 -0.15 -2.91
C SER A 66 -4.42 1.09 -3.60
N HIS A 67 -3.73 1.95 -2.84
CA HIS A 67 -3.02 3.12 -3.40
C HIS A 67 -1.74 2.79 -4.16
N LEU A 68 -1.28 1.53 -4.09
CA LEU A 68 0.00 1.07 -4.63
C LEU A 68 -0.16 0.13 -5.82
N MET A 69 -1.32 -0.52 -5.96
CA MET A 69 -1.54 -1.56 -6.99
C MET A 69 -1.28 -1.06 -8.42
N LEU A 70 -1.67 0.18 -8.71
CA LEU A 70 -1.49 0.78 -10.03
C LEU A 70 -0.10 1.37 -10.26
N LYS A 71 0.70 1.56 -9.20
CA LYS A 71 2.02 2.19 -9.27
C LYS A 71 3.09 1.20 -9.72
N SER A 72 4.12 1.68 -10.42
CA SER A 72 5.29 0.86 -10.70
C SER A 72 6.12 0.63 -9.42
N VAL A 73 7.00 -0.37 -9.43
CA VAL A 73 7.95 -0.58 -8.32
C VAL A 73 8.86 0.64 -8.13
N ALA A 74 9.24 1.30 -9.22
CA ALA A 74 10.02 2.54 -9.17
C ALA A 74 9.26 3.66 -8.46
N ASP A 75 7.98 3.89 -8.83
CA ASP A 75 7.15 4.91 -8.19
C ASP A 75 6.97 4.66 -6.69
N ILE A 76 6.76 3.40 -6.30
CA ILE A 76 6.69 3.02 -4.87
C ILE A 76 8.02 3.32 -4.19
N GLY A 77 9.15 2.99 -4.83
CA GLY A 77 10.49 3.31 -4.37
C GLY A 77 10.71 4.81 -4.16
N ASP A 78 10.21 5.65 -5.06
CA ASP A 78 10.34 7.10 -4.96
C ASP A 78 9.44 7.67 -3.86
N MET A 79 8.21 7.15 -3.73
CA MET A 79 7.31 7.50 -2.63
C MET A 79 7.94 7.23 -1.27
N VAL A 80 8.56 6.06 -1.08
CA VAL A 80 9.15 5.70 0.22
C VAL A 80 10.45 6.43 0.51
N ARG A 81 11.15 6.96 -0.50
CA ARG A 81 12.31 7.84 -0.34
C ARG A 81 11.94 9.30 -0.15
N ALA A 82 10.72 9.71 -0.51
CA ALA A 82 10.29 11.10 -0.38
C ALA A 82 10.50 11.66 1.04
N GLY A 83 11.23 12.77 1.15
CA GLY A 83 11.57 13.42 2.41
C GLY A 83 12.62 12.69 3.25
N ILE A 84 13.33 11.72 2.69
CA ILE A 84 14.56 11.14 3.24
C ILE A 84 15.69 11.66 2.35
N GLY A 85 16.61 12.43 2.94
CA GLY A 85 17.77 13.01 2.25
C GLY A 85 18.83 11.99 1.88
#